data_AF-A0AAD6IW03-F1
#
_entry.id   AF-A0AAD6IW03-F1
#
_cell.length_a   1.000
_cell.length_b   1.000
_cell.length_c   1.000
_cell.angle_alpha   90.00
_cell.angle_beta   90.00
_cell.angle_gamma   90.00
#
_symmetry.space_group_name_H-M   'P 1'
#
loop_
_entity.id
_entity.type
_entity.pdbx_description
1 polymer ?
#
loop_
_entity_poly.entity_id
_entity_poly.type
_entity_poly.pdbx_seq_one_letter_code
_entity_poly.pdbx_strand_id
1 'polypeptide(L)'
;MFRCSSRLLRHRAAANSAYIASGGPKRAPSAGSVFKFAAAGVFGPGSLGLGGMASGGATTLPARMIQTAACLIIGDEVLNGKVVDANGGFFARYCFNLGLDLKRLEVIPDDEEDIIEATRRMSDKYDFVVTSGGIGPTHDDITYESIAKAFSVSLELHDETRERMRRLWVSKRNEPTFDWDTPSPRLTAKLRMATLPKGPKCHIYYPSADLWVPIAIVNDNVHILPGIPLLFQQMLEGLLPVLQPRIEAARRDLFRVMISTPQPESQMAEYLTALQARVQDHGVKVGSYPRWGKPRNTVTLVGRDREYIEGLLPEVTAQLDGVRVAEEADADTESEGEGEKLAGSQFLREYKLVVVGGGGVGKSCLTIQLIQSHFVDEYDPTIEDSYRKQCVIDDEVALLDVLDTAGQEEYSAMREQYMRTGEGFLLVYSITSRDSFEEIVQFQQQILRVKDKDYFPLVVVGNKCDLEHDRQVSAEEGKSLAASFGCPFKETSAKTRMNVDEAFHELVREIRRYNKNPDDPKGGSKEKAEGGGDASGPSKSCCVML
;
A
#
# COMPACT_ATOMS: atom_id res chain seq x y z
N MET A 1 -46.11 40.58 -19.94
CA MET A 1 -47.42 40.47 -19.25
C MET A 1 -47.35 39.18 -18.44
N PHE A 2 -47.45 39.07 -17.11
CA PHE A 2 -48.09 39.86 -16.04
C PHE A 2 -47.20 39.86 -14.77
N ARG A 3 -47.34 40.91 -13.95
CA ARG A 3 -46.75 41.11 -12.61
C ARG A 3 -47.79 40.83 -11.50
N CYS A 4 -47.37 40.34 -10.33
CA CYS A 4 -47.73 40.80 -8.96
C CYS A 4 -47.10 39.83 -7.93
N SER A 5 -46.14 40.17 -7.04
CA SER A 5 -46.13 41.05 -5.83
C SER A 5 -47.03 40.65 -4.66
N SER A 6 -46.43 40.26 -3.52
CA SER A 6 -46.69 40.74 -2.13
C SER A 6 -45.92 39.85 -1.11
N ARG A 7 -44.93 40.41 -0.38
CA ARG A 7 -44.97 40.88 1.04
C ARG A 7 -45.00 39.74 2.08
N LEU A 8 -43.98 39.52 2.91
CA LEU A 8 -43.46 40.29 4.07
C LEU A 8 -43.77 39.52 5.36
N LEU A 9 -42.76 39.07 6.10
CA LEU A 9 -42.73 39.17 7.57
C LEU A 9 -41.31 38.91 8.10
N ARG A 10 -40.76 39.98 8.66
CA ARG A 10 -39.59 40.02 9.53
C ARG A 10 -40.05 39.64 10.94
N HIS A 11 -39.24 38.89 11.68
CA HIS A 11 -39.10 39.13 13.12
C HIS A 11 -37.63 38.99 13.54
N ARG A 12 -37.13 40.10 14.09
CA ARG A 12 -35.90 40.24 14.88
C ARG A 12 -36.23 39.97 16.35
N ALA A 13 -35.30 39.34 17.07
CA ALA A 13 -34.96 39.59 18.48
C ALA A 13 -33.51 39.10 18.66
N ALA A 14 -32.49 39.98 18.75
CA ALA A 14 -31.98 40.61 19.98
C ALA A 14 -31.53 39.55 21.02
N ALA A 15 -30.25 39.15 21.01
CA ALA A 15 -29.14 39.77 21.75
C ALA A 15 -29.26 39.61 23.28
N ASN A 16 -28.37 38.80 23.87
CA ASN A 16 -27.75 39.15 25.14
C ASN A 16 -26.37 38.52 25.32
N SER A 17 -25.48 39.35 25.86
CA SER A 17 -24.05 39.18 26.09
C SER A 17 -23.80 38.59 27.48
N ALA A 18 -22.74 37.79 27.64
CA ALA A 18 -21.99 37.69 28.90
C ALA A 18 -20.63 37.00 28.68
N TYR A 19 -19.59 37.81 28.58
CA TYR A 19 -18.21 37.47 28.93
C TYR A 19 -17.99 37.96 30.37
N ILE A 20 -17.33 37.17 31.24
CA ILE A 20 -16.28 37.58 32.21
C ILE A 20 -15.69 36.34 32.91
N ALA A 21 -14.39 36.46 33.18
CA ALA A 21 -13.35 35.52 33.55
C ALA A 21 -13.38 34.86 34.95
N SER A 22 -12.67 33.72 35.06
CA SER A 22 -11.69 33.34 36.12
C SER A 22 -11.26 31.87 35.87
N GLY A 23 -10.05 31.34 36.06
CA GLY A 23 -8.74 31.79 36.50
C GLY A 23 -7.87 30.58 36.86
N GLY A 24 -6.85 30.25 36.04
CA GLY A 24 -5.63 29.45 36.36
C GLY A 24 -5.74 27.95 36.74
N PRO A 25 -4.62 27.19 36.86
CA PRO A 25 -3.22 27.54 36.61
C PRO A 25 -2.46 26.60 35.63
N LYS A 26 -1.27 27.09 35.23
CA LYS A 26 -0.23 26.49 34.40
C LYS A 26 0.41 25.22 35.00
N ARG A 27 0.83 24.27 34.16
CA ARG A 27 2.01 23.41 34.38
C ARG A 27 2.79 23.17 33.08
N ALA A 28 4.11 23.12 33.25
CA ALA A 28 5.18 23.25 32.26
C ALA A 28 5.53 21.91 31.55
N PRO A 29 6.42 21.92 30.54
CA PRO A 29 6.71 20.77 29.68
C PRO A 29 7.86 19.90 30.25
N SER A 30 7.82 18.59 29.99
CA SER A 30 8.96 17.68 30.20
C SER A 30 9.12 16.84 28.92
N ALA A 31 10.14 17.13 28.13
CA ALA A 31 11.46 16.48 28.18
C ALA A 31 11.46 15.14 27.44
N GLY A 32 12.17 15.13 26.31
CA GLY A 32 12.35 13.95 25.48
C GLY A 32 13.09 12.84 26.21
N SER A 33 12.84 11.61 25.77
CA SER A 33 13.76 10.51 25.97
C SER A 33 13.89 9.73 24.67
N VAL A 34 15.09 9.81 24.15
CA VAL A 34 15.68 8.89 23.18
C VAL A 34 15.73 7.51 23.85
N PHE A 35 15.19 6.48 23.22
CA PHE A 35 15.54 5.10 23.56
C PHE A 35 16.10 4.39 22.34
N LYS A 36 17.36 3.98 22.50
CA LYS A 36 18.15 3.20 21.59
C LYS A 36 18.62 1.97 22.39
N PHE A 37 18.67 0.84 21.69
CA PHE A 37 19.43 -0.40 21.94
C PHE A 37 18.78 -1.61 22.64
N ALA A 38 18.84 -2.71 21.86
CA ALA A 38 19.53 -3.98 22.14
C ALA A 38 18.80 -5.12 22.87
N ALA A 39 18.54 -6.16 22.08
CA ALA A 39 18.94 -7.57 22.22
C ALA A 39 19.32 -8.16 23.60
N ALA A 40 18.65 -9.29 23.87
CA ALA A 40 19.09 -10.54 24.50
C ALA A 40 19.35 -10.61 26.02
N GLY A 41 18.64 -11.54 26.67
CA GLY A 41 18.95 -12.02 28.02
C GLY A 41 17.97 -13.10 28.52
N VAL A 42 18.40 -14.35 28.47
CA VAL A 42 17.74 -15.56 29.03
C VAL A 42 17.79 -15.53 30.56
N PHE A 43 16.68 -15.78 31.27
CA PHE A 43 16.67 -16.40 32.62
C PHE A 43 15.30 -17.03 32.95
N GLY A 44 15.34 -18.18 33.63
CA GLY A 44 14.22 -19.11 33.90
C GLY A 44 13.25 -18.72 35.04
N PRO A 45 12.39 -19.67 35.47
CA PRO A 45 11.04 -19.38 35.97
C PRO A 45 10.99 -19.09 37.47
N GLY A 46 10.17 -18.11 37.86
CA GLY A 46 9.82 -17.80 39.25
C GLY A 46 8.35 -17.42 39.35
N SER A 47 7.56 -18.32 39.95
CA SER A 47 6.18 -18.08 40.36
C SER A 47 6.09 -17.02 41.45
N LEU A 48 5.15 -16.08 41.37
CA LEU A 48 4.48 -15.46 42.54
C LEU A 48 3.30 -14.56 42.09
N GLY A 49 2.09 -14.94 42.54
CA GLY A 49 1.15 -14.01 43.20
C GLY A 49 0.23 -13.13 42.36
N LEU A 50 -1.05 -13.50 42.34
CA LEU A 50 -2.22 -12.74 41.87
C LEU A 50 -2.40 -11.35 42.53
N GLY A 51 -2.90 -10.39 41.73
CA GLY A 51 -3.63 -9.19 42.17
C GLY A 51 -4.31 -8.54 40.96
N GLY A 52 -5.64 -8.57 40.89
CA GLY A 52 -6.42 -8.31 39.66
C GLY A 52 -7.00 -6.90 39.47
N MET A 53 -7.78 -6.82 38.37
CA MET A 53 -8.60 -5.72 37.78
C MET A 53 -7.85 -4.85 36.76
N ALA A 54 -8.32 -4.60 35.53
CA ALA A 54 -9.68 -4.58 35.00
C ALA A 54 -9.78 -5.01 33.51
N SER A 55 -10.98 -5.43 33.15
CA SER A 55 -11.46 -6.08 31.92
C SER A 55 -11.64 -5.15 30.71
N GLY A 56 -11.03 -5.51 29.58
CA GLY A 56 -11.51 -5.20 28.22
C GLY A 56 -11.61 -6.53 27.47
N GLY A 57 -12.81 -6.87 26.98
CA GLY A 57 -13.10 -8.18 26.39
C GLY A 57 -12.30 -8.44 25.12
N ALA A 58 -11.16 -9.12 25.25
CA ALA A 58 -10.51 -9.80 24.14
C ALA A 58 -11.32 -11.08 23.86
N THR A 59 -11.99 -11.12 22.72
CA THR A 59 -12.53 -12.36 22.16
C THR A 59 -11.36 -13.28 21.86
N THR A 60 -11.06 -14.18 22.81
CA THR A 60 -9.99 -15.18 22.65
C THR A 60 -10.47 -16.22 21.63
N LEU A 61 -9.92 -16.16 20.41
CA LEU A 61 -10.10 -17.19 19.39
C LEU A 61 -9.66 -18.56 19.95
N PRO A 62 -10.31 -19.67 19.57
CA PRO A 62 -10.03 -20.99 20.14
C PRO A 62 -8.60 -21.49 19.87
N ALA A 63 -8.11 -22.30 20.81
CA ALA A 63 -6.70 -22.70 21.03
C ALA A 63 -6.13 -23.73 20.04
N ARG A 64 -6.58 -23.76 18.77
CA ARG A 64 -6.03 -24.70 17.76
C ARG A 64 -4.76 -24.14 17.14
N MET A 65 -3.71 -24.95 17.15
CA MET A 65 -2.44 -24.66 16.50
C MET A 65 -2.62 -24.44 15.00
N ILE A 66 -1.90 -23.49 14.42
CA ILE A 66 -1.96 -23.18 12.99
C ILE A 66 -0.69 -23.70 12.32
N GLN A 67 -0.82 -24.66 11.41
CA GLN A 67 0.30 -25.20 10.63
C GLN A 67 0.09 -25.06 9.13
N THR A 68 -1.16 -25.18 8.69
CA THR A 68 -1.54 -25.15 7.29
C THR A 68 -2.41 -23.95 6.99
N ALA A 69 -2.16 -23.33 5.84
CA ALA A 69 -2.92 -22.19 5.35
C ALA A 69 -3.51 -22.45 3.96
N ALA A 70 -4.60 -21.76 3.64
CA ALA A 70 -5.13 -21.67 2.30
C ALA A 70 -5.71 -20.28 2.02
N CYS A 71 -5.70 -19.88 0.75
CA CYS A 71 -6.24 -18.60 0.31
C CYS A 71 -7.27 -18.80 -0.80
N LEU A 72 -8.41 -18.13 -0.66
CA LEU A 72 -9.50 -18.11 -1.64
C LEU A 72 -9.68 -16.67 -2.14
N ILE A 73 -9.27 -16.42 -3.38
CA ILE A 73 -9.49 -15.15 -4.06
C ILE A 73 -10.85 -15.24 -4.77
N ILE A 74 -11.73 -14.28 -4.50
CA ILE A 74 -13.11 -14.22 -5.00
C ILE A 74 -13.22 -12.95 -5.84
N GLY A 75 -13.46 -13.10 -7.14
CA GLY A 75 -13.55 -11.97 -8.06
C GLY A 75 -13.51 -12.40 -9.53
N ASP A 76 -14.57 -12.12 -10.27
CA ASP A 76 -14.64 -12.35 -11.72
C ASP A 76 -13.54 -11.59 -12.49
N GLU A 77 -13.18 -10.40 -12.02
CA GLU A 77 -12.12 -9.55 -12.59
C GLU A 77 -10.73 -10.16 -12.50
N VAL A 78 -10.51 -11.07 -11.54
CA VAL A 78 -9.26 -11.82 -11.45
C VAL A 78 -9.26 -12.96 -12.48
N LEU A 79 -10.38 -13.68 -12.62
CA LEU A 79 -10.50 -14.78 -13.58
C LEU A 79 -10.45 -14.32 -15.04
N ASN A 80 -11.02 -13.16 -15.34
CA ASN A 80 -10.98 -12.58 -16.68
C ASN A 80 -9.68 -11.80 -16.98
N GLY A 81 -8.79 -11.68 -15.99
CA GLY A 81 -7.47 -11.06 -16.13
C GLY A 81 -7.46 -9.53 -16.16
N LYS A 82 -8.60 -8.88 -15.87
CA LYS A 82 -8.68 -7.42 -15.72
C LYS A 82 -7.85 -6.94 -14.53
N VAL A 83 -7.83 -7.72 -13.46
CA VAL A 83 -7.01 -7.48 -12.27
C VAL A 83 -6.01 -8.63 -12.12
N VAL A 84 -4.75 -8.29 -11.90
CA VAL A 84 -3.71 -9.27 -11.59
C VAL A 84 -3.73 -9.54 -10.08
N ASP A 85 -3.88 -10.80 -9.68
CA ASP A 85 -3.87 -11.18 -8.27
C ASP A 85 -2.52 -10.85 -7.60
N ALA A 86 -2.53 -9.80 -6.79
CA ALA A 86 -1.41 -9.43 -5.91
C ALA A 86 -1.54 -10.03 -4.50
N ASN A 87 -2.76 -10.37 -4.07
CA ASN A 87 -3.07 -10.76 -2.69
C ASN A 87 -2.61 -12.18 -2.40
N GLY A 88 -2.82 -13.09 -3.36
CA GLY A 88 -2.34 -14.46 -3.27
C GLY A 88 -0.82 -14.54 -3.17
N GLY A 89 -0.10 -13.74 -3.97
CA GLY A 89 1.36 -13.63 -3.92
C GLY A 89 1.87 -13.07 -2.59
N PHE A 90 1.23 -12.02 -2.07
CA PHE A 90 1.53 -11.48 -0.75
C PHE A 90 1.28 -12.51 0.35
N PHE A 91 0.12 -13.17 0.34
CA PHE A 91 -0.27 -14.15 1.36
C PHE A 91 0.66 -15.37 1.38
N ALA A 92 1.15 -15.82 0.22
CA ALA A 92 2.15 -16.87 0.13
C ALA A 92 3.45 -16.47 0.85
N ARG A 93 3.92 -15.23 0.64
CA ARG A 93 5.10 -14.70 1.33
C ARG A 93 4.87 -14.52 2.83
N TYR A 94 3.69 -14.03 3.22
CA TYR A 94 3.26 -13.90 4.60
C TYR A 94 3.30 -15.26 5.32
N CYS A 95 2.69 -16.29 4.74
CA CYS A 95 2.70 -17.65 5.29
C CYS A 95 4.12 -18.20 5.42
N PHE A 96 4.94 -18.04 4.37
CA PHE A 96 6.33 -18.50 4.38
C PHE A 96 7.14 -17.88 5.53
N ASN A 97 7.03 -16.56 5.72
CA ASN A 97 7.73 -15.83 6.76
C ASN A 97 7.29 -16.23 8.18
N LEU A 98 6.06 -16.71 8.32
CA LEU A 98 5.51 -17.24 9.58
C LEU A 98 5.75 -18.74 9.77
N GLY A 99 6.40 -19.42 8.81
CA GLY A 99 6.62 -20.86 8.86
C GLY A 99 5.36 -21.71 8.63
N LEU A 100 4.31 -21.12 8.05
CA LEU A 100 3.07 -21.80 7.70
C LEU A 100 3.19 -22.50 6.34
N ASP A 101 2.68 -23.72 6.26
CA ASP A 101 2.56 -24.41 4.99
C ASP A 101 1.32 -23.88 4.23
N LEU A 102 1.50 -22.95 3.31
CA LEU A 102 0.46 -22.61 2.35
C LEU A 102 0.21 -23.82 1.44
N LYS A 103 -0.95 -24.47 1.58
CA LYS A 103 -1.28 -25.70 0.85
C LYS A 103 -2.07 -25.45 -0.42
N ARG A 104 -2.82 -24.36 -0.49
CA ARG A 104 -3.67 -24.04 -1.65
C ARG A 104 -3.92 -22.55 -1.78
N LEU A 105 -3.89 -22.08 -3.01
CA LEU A 105 -4.39 -20.78 -3.44
C LEU A 105 -5.33 -21.07 -4.60
N GLU A 106 -6.54 -20.54 -4.54
CA GLU A 106 -7.59 -20.77 -5.53
C GLU A 106 -8.27 -19.44 -5.85
N VAL A 107 -8.52 -19.19 -7.13
CA VAL A 107 -9.29 -18.04 -7.62
C VAL A 107 -10.62 -18.59 -8.12
N ILE A 108 -11.73 -18.02 -7.66
CA ILE A 108 -13.09 -18.45 -7.98
C ILE A 108 -13.95 -17.24 -8.42
N PRO A 109 -15.04 -17.47 -9.19
CA PRO A 109 -15.94 -16.39 -9.58
C PRO A 109 -16.77 -15.90 -8.38
N ASP A 110 -17.47 -14.78 -8.57
CA ASP A 110 -18.49 -14.27 -7.64
C ASP A 110 -19.79 -15.10 -7.72
N ASP A 111 -19.66 -16.42 -7.53
CA ASP A 111 -20.76 -17.39 -7.53
C ASP A 111 -20.96 -18.03 -6.15
N GLU A 112 -22.22 -18.07 -5.70
CA GLU A 112 -22.56 -18.55 -4.35
C GLU A 112 -22.21 -20.04 -4.15
N GLU A 113 -22.43 -20.88 -5.15
CA GLU A 113 -22.18 -22.32 -5.04
C GLU A 113 -20.68 -22.60 -4.97
N ASP A 114 -19.89 -21.93 -5.81
CA ASP A 114 -18.43 -22.03 -5.82
C ASP A 114 -17.82 -21.53 -4.51
N ILE A 115 -18.26 -20.38 -3.99
CA ILE A 115 -17.79 -19.84 -2.71
C ILE A 115 -18.11 -20.81 -1.56
N ILE A 116 -19.33 -21.38 -1.53
CA ILE A 116 -19.74 -22.34 -0.50
C ILE A 116 -18.91 -23.62 -0.56
N GLU A 117 -18.72 -24.20 -1.74
CA GLU A 117 -17.93 -25.42 -1.93
C GLU A 117 -16.49 -25.20 -1.47
N ALA A 118 -15.84 -24.17 -2.02
CA ALA A 118 -14.43 -23.92 -1.78
C ALA A 118 -14.17 -23.58 -0.31
N THR A 119 -15.01 -22.74 0.30
CA THR A 119 -14.85 -22.34 1.70
C THR A 119 -15.02 -23.52 2.65
N ARG A 120 -16.04 -24.38 2.47
CA ARG A 120 -16.22 -25.59 3.30
C ARG A 120 -15.02 -26.53 3.15
N ARG A 121 -14.65 -26.84 1.92
CA ARG A 121 -13.54 -27.74 1.60
C ARG A 121 -12.22 -27.24 2.19
N MET A 122 -11.94 -25.93 2.11
CA MET A 122 -10.72 -25.35 2.66
C MET A 122 -10.76 -25.29 4.19
N SER A 123 -11.89 -24.91 4.79
CA SER A 123 -12.07 -24.84 6.25
C SER A 123 -11.92 -26.21 6.89
N ASP A 124 -12.37 -27.29 6.24
CA ASP A 124 -12.22 -28.65 6.76
C ASP A 124 -10.77 -29.18 6.65
N LYS A 125 -10.01 -28.72 5.65
CA LYS A 125 -8.67 -29.25 5.35
C LYS A 125 -7.53 -28.46 5.97
N TYR A 126 -7.73 -27.17 6.29
CA TYR A 126 -6.65 -26.26 6.65
C TYR A 126 -6.94 -25.48 7.93
N ASP A 127 -5.89 -25.14 8.68
CA ASP A 127 -6.02 -24.51 9.99
C ASP A 127 -6.31 -22.99 9.91
N PHE A 128 -5.86 -22.35 8.82
CA PHE A 128 -5.99 -20.92 8.59
C PHE A 128 -6.40 -20.65 7.14
N VAL A 129 -7.67 -20.30 6.93
CA VAL A 129 -8.22 -19.96 5.62
C VAL A 129 -8.45 -18.47 5.56
N VAL A 130 -7.98 -17.84 4.50
CA VAL A 130 -8.20 -16.42 4.22
C VAL A 130 -8.94 -16.27 2.91
N THR A 131 -9.99 -15.45 2.89
CA THR A 131 -10.62 -15.01 1.63
C THR A 131 -10.19 -13.60 1.27
N SER A 132 -10.24 -13.26 -0.01
CA SER A 132 -9.99 -11.90 -0.49
C SER A 132 -11.01 -11.57 -1.58
N GLY A 133 -11.81 -10.52 -1.35
CA GLY A 133 -12.80 -10.03 -2.33
C GLY A 133 -14.26 -10.27 -1.95
N GLY A 134 -15.18 -9.66 -2.70
CA GLY A 134 -16.63 -9.83 -2.60
C GLY A 134 -17.29 -9.32 -1.30
N ILE A 135 -16.72 -8.32 -0.63
CA ILE A 135 -17.27 -7.74 0.63
C ILE A 135 -17.72 -6.27 0.53
N GLY A 136 -17.71 -5.71 -0.67
CA GLY A 136 -18.20 -4.37 -0.93
C GLY A 136 -19.73 -4.24 -0.90
N PRO A 137 -20.25 -3.10 -1.37
CA PRO A 137 -21.67 -2.78 -1.29
C PRO A 137 -22.49 -3.24 -2.50
N THR A 138 -21.87 -3.79 -3.55
CA THR A 138 -22.55 -4.09 -4.81
C THR A 138 -23.27 -5.45 -4.75
N HIS A 139 -23.84 -5.87 -5.88
CA HIS A 139 -24.75 -7.01 -5.92
C HIS A 139 -24.02 -8.35 -6.08
N ASP A 140 -22.87 -8.28 -6.74
CA ASP A 140 -21.80 -9.25 -6.90
C ASP A 140 -20.97 -9.46 -5.62
N ASP A 141 -20.95 -8.50 -4.69
CA ASP A 141 -20.35 -8.69 -3.36
C ASP A 141 -21.20 -9.63 -2.47
N ILE A 142 -20.95 -10.93 -2.59
CA ILE A 142 -21.74 -11.99 -1.93
C ILE A 142 -20.91 -12.86 -0.96
N THR A 143 -19.69 -12.46 -0.62
CA THR A 143 -18.78 -13.29 0.21
C THR A 143 -19.35 -13.54 1.62
N TYR A 144 -19.90 -12.52 2.28
CA TYR A 144 -20.48 -12.70 3.62
C TYR A 144 -21.71 -13.61 3.60
N GLU A 145 -22.61 -13.41 2.64
CA GLU A 145 -23.82 -14.19 2.41
C GLU A 145 -23.49 -15.66 2.14
N SER A 146 -22.59 -15.90 1.20
CA SER A 146 -22.19 -17.24 0.77
C SER A 146 -21.50 -17.99 1.90
N ILE A 147 -20.58 -17.36 2.63
CA ILE A 147 -19.88 -18.00 3.76
C ILE A 147 -20.82 -18.23 4.95
N ALA A 148 -21.76 -17.31 5.22
CA ALA A 148 -22.76 -17.52 6.26
C ALA A 148 -23.64 -18.75 5.95
N LYS A 149 -24.08 -18.89 4.69
CA LYS A 149 -24.81 -20.06 4.21
C LYS A 149 -23.96 -21.34 4.25
N ALA A 150 -22.68 -21.24 3.93
CA ALA A 150 -21.73 -22.36 4.01
C ALA A 150 -21.70 -22.98 5.43
N PHE A 151 -21.73 -22.16 6.48
CA PHE A 151 -21.68 -22.65 7.86
C PHE A 151 -23.01 -22.63 8.60
N SER A 152 -24.12 -22.37 7.89
CA SER A 152 -25.47 -22.30 8.48
C SER A 152 -25.57 -21.33 9.65
N VAL A 153 -24.93 -20.16 9.52
CA VAL A 153 -24.96 -19.06 10.49
C VAL A 153 -25.82 -17.91 9.97
N SER A 154 -26.34 -17.06 10.86
CA SER A 154 -27.15 -15.92 10.45
C SER A 154 -26.27 -14.77 9.97
N LEU A 155 -26.85 -13.88 9.17
CA LEU A 155 -26.29 -12.56 8.89
C LEU A 155 -27.05 -11.52 9.70
N GLU A 156 -26.34 -10.71 10.47
CA GLU A 156 -26.94 -9.68 11.31
C GLU A 156 -26.16 -8.37 11.20
N LEU A 157 -26.89 -7.26 11.25
CA LEU A 157 -26.27 -5.94 11.28
C LEU A 157 -25.42 -5.80 12.54
N HIS A 158 -24.12 -5.59 12.35
CA HIS A 158 -23.17 -5.46 13.45
C HIS A 158 -23.07 -4.01 13.92
N ASP A 159 -23.61 -3.72 15.11
CA ASP A 159 -23.73 -2.35 15.64
C ASP A 159 -22.39 -1.62 15.74
N GLU A 160 -21.31 -2.29 16.19
CA GLU A 160 -19.99 -1.67 16.29
C GLU A 160 -19.44 -1.32 14.91
N THR A 161 -19.63 -2.18 13.90
CA THR A 161 -19.17 -1.92 12.54
C THR A 161 -19.92 -0.73 11.96
N ARG A 162 -21.26 -0.70 12.14
CA ARG A 162 -22.09 0.45 11.75
C ARG A 162 -21.62 1.74 12.40
N GLU A 163 -21.33 1.72 13.70
CA GLU A 163 -20.90 2.91 14.42
C GLU A 163 -19.50 3.38 13.99
N ARG A 164 -18.57 2.44 13.77
CA ARG A 164 -17.25 2.77 13.20
C ARG A 164 -17.37 3.36 11.81
N MET A 165 -18.22 2.79 10.95
CA MET A 165 -18.54 3.38 9.65
C MET A 165 -19.08 4.79 9.84
N ARG A 166 -20.09 5.00 10.67
CA ARG A 166 -20.66 6.34 10.93
C ARG A 166 -19.61 7.37 11.36
N ARG A 167 -18.68 6.97 12.23
CA ARG A 167 -17.62 7.85 12.76
C ARG A 167 -16.51 8.14 11.76
N LEU A 168 -16.05 7.11 11.05
CA LEU A 168 -14.90 7.19 10.16
C LEU A 168 -15.29 7.60 8.73
N TRP A 169 -16.58 7.53 8.39
CA TRP A 169 -17.10 7.93 7.09
C TRP A 169 -17.12 9.45 6.96
N VAL A 170 -16.13 9.98 6.24
CA VAL A 170 -16.13 11.38 5.82
C VAL A 170 -16.86 11.46 4.48
N SER A 171 -17.98 12.19 4.43
CA SER A 171 -18.67 12.48 3.15
C SER A 171 -17.72 13.28 2.24
N LYS A 172 -17.60 12.90 0.97
CA LYS A 172 -16.88 13.69 -0.03
C LYS A 172 -17.45 15.12 -0.08
N ARG A 173 -16.59 16.12 -0.28
CA ARG A 173 -16.98 17.54 -0.18
C ARG A 173 -18.04 17.98 -1.21
N ASN A 174 -18.15 17.25 -2.32
CA ASN A 174 -19.11 17.46 -3.41
C ASN A 174 -20.22 16.39 -3.47
N GLU A 175 -20.32 15.52 -2.47
CA GLU A 175 -21.50 14.68 -2.29
C GLU A 175 -22.46 15.32 -1.29
N PRO A 176 -23.79 15.22 -1.49
CA PRO A 176 -24.73 15.60 -0.45
C PRO A 176 -24.38 14.84 0.83
N THR A 177 -24.30 15.56 1.96
CA THR A 177 -24.01 14.99 3.28
C THR A 177 -24.83 13.72 3.46
N PHE A 178 -24.12 12.60 3.59
CA PHE A 178 -24.77 11.31 3.71
C PHE A 178 -25.43 11.20 5.08
N ASP A 179 -26.75 11.07 5.08
CA ASP A 179 -27.53 10.92 6.30
C ASP A 179 -27.59 9.43 6.72
N TRP A 180 -27.10 9.17 7.92
CA TRP A 180 -27.09 7.84 8.54
C TRP A 180 -28.41 7.47 9.20
N ASP A 181 -29.32 8.43 9.39
CA ASP A 181 -30.59 8.23 10.10
C ASP A 181 -31.79 8.15 9.14
N THR A 182 -31.63 8.60 7.90
CA THR A 182 -32.70 8.53 6.88
C THR A 182 -32.54 7.30 5.98
N PRO A 183 -33.57 6.43 5.88
CA PRO A 183 -33.57 5.29 4.95
C PRO A 183 -33.31 5.74 3.50
N SER A 184 -32.31 5.16 2.86
CA SER A 184 -31.97 5.41 1.45
C SER A 184 -31.30 4.18 0.83
N PRO A 185 -31.34 4.00 -0.52
CA PRO A 185 -30.61 2.92 -1.18
C PRO A 185 -29.11 2.93 -0.85
N ARG A 186 -28.51 4.13 -0.72
CA ARG A 186 -27.11 4.30 -0.30
C ARG A 186 -26.89 3.80 1.12
N LEU A 187 -27.81 4.07 2.05
CA LEU A 187 -27.73 3.54 3.41
C LEU A 187 -27.86 2.02 3.43
N THR A 188 -28.83 1.47 2.70
CA THR A 188 -28.99 0.01 2.59
C THR A 188 -27.72 -0.66 2.06
N ALA A 189 -27.11 -0.13 1.01
CA ALA A 189 -25.86 -0.65 0.44
C ALA A 189 -24.68 -0.56 1.43
N LYS A 190 -24.57 0.52 2.21
CA LYS A 190 -23.56 0.64 3.26
C LYS A 190 -23.80 -0.32 4.43
N LEU A 191 -25.04 -0.45 4.88
CA LEU A 191 -25.39 -1.35 5.97
C LEU A 191 -25.20 -2.82 5.58
N ARG A 192 -25.24 -3.16 4.29
CA ARG A 192 -24.86 -4.49 3.79
C ARG A 192 -23.42 -4.84 4.17
N MET A 193 -22.46 -3.93 3.98
CA MET A 193 -21.06 -4.14 4.40
C MET A 193 -20.86 -4.26 5.92
N ALA A 194 -21.83 -3.79 6.72
CA ALA A 194 -21.87 -3.96 8.18
C ALA A 194 -22.73 -5.15 8.62
N THR A 195 -23.33 -5.89 7.69
CA THR A 195 -24.14 -7.07 7.97
C THR A 195 -23.23 -8.29 7.91
N LEU A 196 -22.86 -8.81 9.08
CA LEU A 196 -21.79 -9.78 9.23
C LEU A 196 -22.31 -11.14 9.73
N PRO A 197 -21.58 -12.24 9.46
CA PRO A 197 -21.92 -13.55 10.00
C PRO A 197 -21.95 -13.56 11.53
N LYS A 198 -23.02 -14.10 12.11
CA LYS A 198 -23.22 -14.23 13.55
C LYS A 198 -23.61 -15.66 13.92
N GLY A 199 -22.93 -16.16 14.94
CA GLY A 199 -23.10 -17.52 15.41
C GLY A 199 -22.08 -17.86 16.50
N PRO A 200 -22.16 -19.06 17.09
CA PRO A 200 -21.28 -19.46 18.20
C PRO A 200 -19.80 -19.56 17.83
N LYS A 201 -19.49 -19.72 16.53
CA LYS A 201 -18.13 -19.77 15.97
C LYS A 201 -17.82 -18.61 15.04
N CYS A 202 -18.51 -17.50 15.23
CA CYS A 202 -18.29 -16.27 14.49
C CYS A 202 -17.62 -15.25 15.41
N HIS A 203 -16.51 -14.68 14.97
CA HIS A 203 -15.76 -13.68 15.72
C HIS A 203 -15.50 -12.48 14.82
N ILE A 204 -15.66 -11.27 15.36
CA ILE A 204 -15.38 -10.03 14.64
C ILE A 204 -14.12 -9.44 15.25
N TYR A 205 -13.10 -9.22 14.43
CA TYR A 205 -11.82 -8.67 14.86
C TYR A 205 -11.51 -7.36 14.13
N TYR A 206 -11.02 -6.36 14.87
CA TYR A 206 -10.60 -5.09 14.29
C TYR A 206 -9.08 -4.94 14.41
N PRO A 207 -8.34 -5.02 13.30
CA PRO A 207 -6.88 -4.92 13.32
C PRO A 207 -6.37 -3.51 13.66
N SER A 208 -7.19 -2.48 13.45
CA SER A 208 -6.87 -1.10 13.78
C SER A 208 -8.10 -0.35 14.30
N ALA A 209 -7.88 0.65 15.16
CA ALA A 209 -8.92 1.59 15.60
C ALA A 209 -9.36 2.53 14.48
N ASP A 210 -8.48 2.75 13.49
CA ASP A 210 -8.71 3.68 12.37
C ASP A 210 -9.37 3.01 11.15
N LEU A 211 -9.69 1.72 11.26
CA LEU A 211 -10.41 0.96 10.23
C LEU A 211 -11.83 0.66 10.72
N TRP A 212 -12.81 0.92 9.84
CA TRP A 212 -14.20 0.55 10.08
C TRP A 212 -14.48 -0.91 9.72
N VAL A 213 -13.78 -1.44 8.71
CA VAL A 213 -13.97 -2.80 8.22
C VAL A 213 -13.28 -3.80 9.18
N PRO A 214 -14.01 -4.81 9.68
CA PRO A 214 -13.42 -5.87 10.48
C PRO A 214 -12.92 -7.04 9.63
N ILE A 215 -12.12 -7.89 10.24
CA ILE A 215 -11.95 -9.28 9.81
C ILE A 215 -13.07 -10.09 10.46
N ALA A 216 -14.02 -10.57 9.66
CA ALA A 216 -15.01 -11.53 10.14
C ALA A 216 -14.43 -12.94 10.08
N ILE A 217 -14.45 -13.65 11.20
CA ILE A 217 -13.91 -15.00 11.33
C ILE A 217 -15.08 -15.96 11.50
N VAL A 218 -15.23 -16.92 10.59
CA VAL A 218 -16.31 -17.90 10.58
C VAL A 218 -15.75 -19.31 10.77
N ASN A 219 -16.47 -20.15 11.51
CA ASN A 219 -16.04 -21.50 11.87
C ASN A 219 -14.65 -21.55 12.53
N ASP A 220 -14.28 -20.50 13.25
CA ASP A 220 -13.01 -20.32 13.94
C ASP A 220 -11.72 -20.25 13.08
N ASN A 221 -11.80 -20.54 11.77
CA ASN A 221 -10.63 -20.60 10.89
C ASN A 221 -10.78 -19.93 9.52
N VAL A 222 -11.98 -19.51 9.10
CA VAL A 222 -12.19 -18.76 7.85
C VAL A 222 -12.18 -17.28 8.15
N HIS A 223 -11.17 -16.57 7.67
CA HIS A 223 -10.97 -15.14 7.88
C HIS A 223 -11.36 -14.42 6.60
N ILE A 224 -12.38 -13.57 6.68
CA ILE A 224 -12.91 -12.84 5.53
C ILE A 224 -12.21 -11.48 5.45
N LEU A 225 -11.54 -11.21 4.33
CA LEU A 225 -10.79 -9.98 4.08
C LEU A 225 -11.17 -9.31 2.74
N PRO A 226 -10.94 -8.00 2.60
CA PRO A 226 -11.20 -7.27 1.35
C PRO A 226 -10.31 -7.70 0.19
N GLY A 227 -10.75 -7.38 -1.03
CA GLY A 227 -9.98 -7.56 -2.26
C GLY A 227 -8.89 -6.48 -2.47
N ILE A 228 -9.00 -5.33 -1.82
CA ILE A 228 -8.07 -4.20 -2.00
C ILE A 228 -6.70 -4.57 -1.42
N PRO A 229 -5.60 -4.59 -2.20
CA PRO A 229 -4.33 -5.16 -1.75
C PRO A 229 -3.74 -4.52 -0.50
N LEU A 230 -3.69 -3.19 -0.43
CA LEU A 230 -3.11 -2.50 0.73
C LEU A 230 -3.90 -2.78 2.01
N LEU A 231 -5.23 -2.79 1.90
CA LEU A 231 -6.13 -3.05 3.02
C LEU A 231 -6.05 -4.52 3.47
N PHE A 232 -6.00 -5.45 2.52
CA PHE A 232 -5.78 -6.87 2.78
C PHE A 232 -4.47 -7.10 3.56
N GLN A 233 -3.37 -6.50 3.10
CA GLN A 233 -2.06 -6.58 3.75
C GLN A 233 -2.11 -6.01 5.18
N GLN A 234 -2.62 -4.79 5.33
CA GLN A 234 -2.73 -4.12 6.63
C GLN A 234 -3.58 -4.94 7.63
N MET A 235 -4.67 -5.53 7.16
CA MET A 235 -5.55 -6.34 8.00
C MET A 235 -4.87 -7.65 8.42
N LEU A 236 -4.15 -8.34 7.53
CA LEU A 236 -3.37 -9.53 7.88
C LEU A 236 -2.23 -9.25 8.85
N GLU A 237 -1.49 -8.15 8.65
CA GLU A 237 -0.44 -7.74 9.56
C GLU A 237 -1.00 -7.38 10.95
N GLY A 238 -2.14 -6.67 10.99
CA GLY A 238 -2.83 -6.37 12.24
C GLY A 238 -3.41 -7.60 12.95
N LEU A 239 -3.68 -8.68 12.22
CA LEU A 239 -4.12 -9.96 12.79
C LEU A 239 -2.95 -10.77 13.39
N LEU A 240 -1.70 -10.48 13.01
CA LEU A 240 -0.52 -11.24 13.44
C LEU A 240 -0.39 -11.40 14.96
N PRO A 241 -0.56 -10.37 15.81
CA PRO A 241 -0.45 -10.54 17.27
C PRO A 241 -1.44 -11.55 17.85
N VAL A 242 -2.58 -11.78 17.19
CA VAL A 242 -3.59 -12.75 17.59
C VAL A 242 -3.25 -14.15 17.11
N LEU A 243 -2.66 -14.28 15.91
CA LEU A 243 -2.23 -15.57 15.36
C LEU A 243 -0.92 -16.06 15.98
N GLN A 244 -0.03 -15.15 16.36
CA GLN A 244 1.35 -15.45 16.74
C GLN A 244 1.44 -16.49 17.87
N PRO A 245 0.66 -16.45 18.96
CA PRO A 245 0.69 -17.50 19.98
C PRO A 245 0.31 -18.89 19.45
N ARG A 246 -0.56 -18.97 18.44
CA ARG A 246 -1.02 -20.20 17.79
C ARG A 246 -0.05 -20.71 16.72
N ILE A 247 0.89 -19.87 16.29
CA ILE A 247 1.95 -20.19 15.32
C ILE A 247 3.26 -20.53 16.06
N GLU A 248 3.66 -19.75 17.06
CA GLU A 248 4.90 -19.92 17.81
C GLU A 248 4.95 -21.24 18.59
N ALA A 249 3.83 -21.72 19.14
CA ALA A 249 3.79 -23.03 19.76
C ALA A 249 3.94 -24.19 18.74
N ALA A 250 3.85 -23.91 17.43
CA ALA A 250 4.07 -24.88 16.35
C ALA A 250 5.51 -24.88 15.81
N ARG A 251 6.41 -24.06 16.39
CA ARG A 251 7.70 -23.68 15.80
C ARG A 251 8.48 -24.85 15.20
N ARG A 252 8.68 -24.73 13.89
CA ARG A 252 9.85 -25.18 13.13
C ARG A 252 10.03 -24.16 12.01
N ASP A 253 10.85 -23.14 12.24
CA ASP A 253 11.06 -22.03 11.30
C ASP A 253 11.41 -22.60 9.90
N LEU A 254 10.70 -22.15 8.85
CA LEU A 254 11.04 -22.53 7.48
C LEU A 254 12.24 -21.70 7.02
N PHE A 255 13.28 -22.38 6.57
CA PHE A 255 14.53 -21.79 6.11
C PHE A 255 14.66 -21.98 4.61
N ARG A 256 15.04 -20.93 3.89
CA ARG A 256 15.33 -20.96 2.45
C ARG A 256 16.75 -20.46 2.19
N VAL A 257 17.50 -21.25 1.43
CA VAL A 257 18.77 -20.83 0.83
C VAL A 257 18.61 -20.80 -0.68
N MET A 258 19.25 -19.82 -1.31
CA MET A 258 19.29 -19.67 -2.76
C MET A 258 20.74 -19.69 -3.23
N ILE A 259 20.99 -20.38 -4.34
CA ILE A 259 22.31 -20.66 -4.90
C ILE A 259 22.24 -20.28 -6.37
N SER A 260 23.01 -19.26 -6.74
CA SER A 260 23.20 -18.83 -8.12
C SER A 260 24.21 -19.73 -8.81
N THR A 261 23.92 -20.21 -10.02
CA THR A 261 24.80 -21.11 -10.76
C THR A 261 24.83 -20.76 -12.26
N PRO A 262 26.00 -20.82 -12.92
CA PRO A 262 26.10 -20.63 -14.37
C PRO A 262 25.68 -21.88 -15.14
N GLN A 263 25.48 -23.02 -14.48
CA GLN A 263 25.16 -24.27 -15.15
C GLN A 263 23.74 -24.23 -15.73
N PRO A 264 23.53 -24.73 -16.97
CA PRO A 264 22.20 -24.92 -17.54
C PRO A 264 21.43 -26.01 -16.80
N GLU A 265 20.10 -25.91 -16.79
CA GLU A 265 19.23 -26.85 -16.07
C GLU A 265 19.44 -28.31 -16.48
N SER A 266 19.68 -28.57 -17.76
CA SER A 266 19.97 -29.91 -18.29
C SER A 266 21.22 -30.55 -17.67
N GLN A 267 22.21 -29.75 -17.25
CA GLN A 267 23.44 -30.22 -16.64
C GLN A 267 23.26 -30.51 -15.13
N MET A 268 22.40 -29.74 -14.47
CA MET A 268 22.14 -29.89 -13.03
C MET A 268 21.08 -30.94 -12.70
N ALA A 269 20.20 -31.26 -13.65
CA ALA A 269 18.99 -32.06 -13.42
C ALA A 269 19.24 -33.41 -12.72
N GLU A 270 20.27 -34.15 -13.13
CA GLU A 270 20.61 -35.45 -12.52
C GLU A 270 21.04 -35.28 -11.06
N TYR A 271 21.91 -34.31 -10.79
CA TYR A 271 22.36 -33.99 -9.44
C TYR A 271 21.21 -33.52 -8.55
N LEU A 272 20.38 -32.58 -9.02
CA LEU A 272 19.25 -32.05 -8.25
C LEU A 272 18.21 -33.13 -7.95
N THR A 273 17.99 -34.08 -8.88
CA THR A 273 17.11 -35.24 -8.66
C THR A 273 17.65 -36.14 -7.55
N ALA A 274 18.95 -36.47 -7.60
CA ALA A 274 19.60 -37.27 -6.56
C ALA A 274 19.61 -36.54 -5.20
N LEU A 275 19.87 -35.24 -5.20
CA LEU A 275 19.83 -34.39 -4.02
C LEU A 275 18.44 -34.39 -3.40
N GLN A 276 17.38 -34.17 -4.18
CA GLN A 276 15.99 -34.19 -3.71
C GLN A 276 15.64 -35.53 -3.07
N ALA A 277 16.02 -36.66 -3.67
CA ALA A 277 15.76 -37.99 -3.11
C ALA A 277 16.49 -38.23 -1.77
N ARG A 278 17.68 -37.65 -1.60
CA ARG A 278 18.47 -37.75 -0.36
C ARG A 278 17.92 -36.87 0.77
N VAL A 279 17.45 -35.67 0.44
CA VAL A 279 17.04 -34.66 1.43
C VAL A 279 15.54 -34.69 1.75
N GLN A 280 14.73 -35.43 0.99
CA GLN A 280 13.26 -35.52 1.20
C GLN A 280 12.89 -36.03 2.60
N ASP A 281 13.64 -36.99 3.14
CA ASP A 281 13.37 -37.57 4.47
C ASP A 281 13.63 -36.56 5.60
N HIS A 282 14.40 -35.52 5.31
CA HIS A 282 14.65 -34.38 6.20
C HIS A 282 13.66 -33.23 5.96
N GLY A 283 12.67 -33.43 5.08
CA GLY A 283 11.66 -32.43 4.74
C GLY A 283 12.20 -31.23 3.97
N VAL A 284 13.35 -31.37 3.31
CA VAL A 284 13.94 -30.33 2.46
C VAL A 284 13.44 -30.50 1.01
N LYS A 285 13.02 -29.39 0.41
CA LYS A 285 12.65 -29.28 -1.00
C LYS A 285 13.77 -28.59 -1.77
N VAL A 286 14.11 -29.16 -2.90
CA VAL A 286 15.08 -28.65 -3.87
C VAL A 286 14.28 -28.13 -5.07
N GLY A 287 14.56 -26.90 -5.50
CA GLY A 287 13.95 -26.33 -6.70
C GLY A 287 14.98 -25.67 -7.59
N SER A 288 14.84 -25.80 -8.91
CA SER A 288 15.58 -25.02 -9.91
C SER A 288 14.63 -24.04 -10.59
N TYR A 289 15.10 -22.81 -10.78
CA TYR A 289 14.37 -21.74 -11.45
C TYR A 289 15.24 -21.18 -12.57
N PRO A 290 15.04 -21.64 -13.82
CA PRO A 290 15.73 -21.09 -14.97
C PRO A 290 15.26 -19.66 -15.23
N ARG A 291 16.21 -18.76 -15.53
CA ARG A 291 15.89 -17.35 -15.75
C ARG A 291 16.14 -16.96 -17.20
N TRP A 292 15.05 -16.73 -17.94
CA TRP A 292 15.11 -16.43 -19.37
C TRP A 292 15.90 -15.15 -19.65
N GLY A 293 16.90 -15.23 -20.54
CA GLY A 293 17.75 -14.09 -20.90
C GLY A 293 18.77 -13.69 -19.82
N LYS A 294 18.94 -14.49 -18.76
CA LYS A 294 19.94 -14.26 -17.71
C LYS A 294 21.09 -15.27 -17.80
N PRO A 295 22.32 -14.89 -17.43
CA PRO A 295 23.48 -15.75 -17.54
C PRO A 295 23.51 -16.88 -16.49
N ARG A 296 22.72 -16.76 -15.41
CA ARG A 296 22.78 -17.66 -14.26
C ARG A 296 21.40 -18.10 -13.80
N ASN A 297 21.28 -19.37 -13.44
CA ASN A 297 20.09 -20.00 -12.88
C ASN A 297 20.11 -19.94 -11.35
N THR A 298 18.94 -20.06 -10.72
CA THR A 298 18.83 -20.13 -9.27
C THR A 298 18.38 -21.52 -8.83
N VAL A 299 19.11 -22.12 -7.90
CA VAL A 299 18.69 -23.31 -7.17
C VAL A 299 18.32 -22.92 -5.74
N THR A 300 17.24 -23.50 -5.21
CA THR A 300 16.75 -23.22 -3.86
C THR A 300 16.68 -24.49 -3.02
N LEU A 301 17.06 -24.37 -1.76
CA LEU A 301 16.87 -25.39 -0.72
C LEU A 301 15.93 -24.81 0.33
N VAL A 302 14.77 -25.44 0.52
CA VAL A 302 13.75 -24.97 1.45
C VAL A 302 13.40 -26.08 2.43
N GLY A 303 13.54 -25.84 3.72
CA GLY A 303 13.19 -26.84 4.74
C GLY A 303 13.28 -26.28 6.14
N ARG A 304 13.00 -27.12 7.13
CA ARG A 304 12.88 -26.69 8.55
C ARG A 304 14.14 -26.93 9.38
N ASP A 305 15.06 -27.75 8.88
CA ASP A 305 16.32 -28.06 9.53
C ASP A 305 17.43 -27.17 8.98
N ARG A 306 17.65 -26.04 9.66
CA ARG A 306 18.66 -25.06 9.24
C ARG A 306 20.07 -25.64 9.27
N GLU A 307 20.43 -26.41 10.30
CA GLU A 307 21.78 -26.97 10.44
C GLU A 307 22.05 -27.98 9.33
N TYR A 308 21.08 -28.83 9.02
CA TYR A 308 21.17 -29.77 7.92
C TYR A 308 21.30 -29.06 6.56
N ILE A 309 20.47 -28.04 6.30
CA ILE A 309 20.55 -27.26 5.04
C ILE A 309 21.89 -26.55 4.91
N GLU A 310 22.37 -25.88 5.96
CA GLU A 310 23.68 -25.21 5.96
C GLU A 310 24.83 -26.22 5.76
N GLY A 311 24.71 -27.43 6.31
CA GLY A 311 25.67 -28.52 6.09
C GLY A 311 25.74 -29.03 4.65
N LEU A 312 24.66 -28.89 3.88
CA LEU A 312 24.63 -29.25 2.46
C LEU A 312 25.31 -28.20 1.56
N LEU A 313 25.38 -26.94 2.01
CA LEU A 313 25.81 -25.85 1.14
C LEU A 313 27.18 -26.05 0.50
N PRO A 314 28.25 -26.46 1.22
CA PRO A 314 29.57 -26.64 0.59
C PRO A 314 29.56 -27.66 -0.56
N GLU A 315 28.79 -28.74 -0.42
CA GLU A 315 28.64 -29.76 -1.45
C GLU A 315 27.85 -29.20 -2.66
N VAL A 316 26.71 -28.57 -2.38
CA VAL A 316 25.79 -28.08 -3.41
C VAL A 316 26.41 -26.93 -4.19
N THR A 317 27.09 -25.99 -3.53
CA THR A 317 27.80 -24.90 -4.21
C THR A 317 28.95 -25.43 -5.06
N ALA A 318 29.68 -26.45 -4.58
CA ALA A 318 30.77 -27.04 -5.35
C ALA A 318 30.24 -27.77 -6.60
N GLN A 319 29.16 -28.55 -6.48
CA GLN A 319 28.61 -29.28 -7.61
C GLN A 319 27.96 -28.39 -8.66
N LEU A 320 27.32 -27.30 -8.22
CA LEU A 320 26.64 -26.38 -9.11
C LEU A 320 27.56 -25.28 -9.65
N ASP A 321 28.85 -25.24 -9.28
CA ASP A 321 29.72 -24.08 -9.53
C ASP A 321 29.03 -22.76 -9.11
N GLY A 322 28.38 -22.82 -7.94
CA GLY A 322 27.37 -21.86 -7.52
C GLY A 322 27.78 -21.05 -6.30
N VAL A 323 27.18 -19.87 -6.16
CA VAL A 323 27.40 -18.94 -5.06
C VAL A 323 26.09 -18.72 -4.31
N ARG A 324 26.12 -18.72 -2.98
CA ARG A 324 24.95 -18.41 -2.16
C ARG A 324 24.55 -16.96 -2.37
N VAL A 325 23.27 -16.73 -2.64
CA VAL A 325 22.70 -15.40 -2.85
C VAL A 325 21.57 -15.13 -1.87
N ALA A 326 21.40 -13.86 -1.49
CA ALA A 326 20.32 -13.44 -0.61
C ALA A 326 19.00 -13.29 -1.37
N GLU A 327 19.08 -12.84 -2.63
CA GLU A 327 17.96 -12.70 -3.56
C GLU A 327 18.32 -13.25 -4.95
N GLU A 328 17.31 -13.62 -5.74
CA GLU A 328 17.54 -14.06 -7.13
C GLU A 328 18.24 -12.99 -7.96
N ALA A 329 18.01 -11.70 -7.70
CA ALA A 329 18.67 -10.62 -8.43
C ALA A 329 20.20 -10.60 -8.26
N ASP A 330 20.71 -11.02 -7.09
CA ASP A 330 22.15 -11.06 -6.78
C ASP A 330 22.90 -12.14 -7.59
N ALA A 331 22.16 -13.08 -8.16
CA ALA A 331 22.69 -14.22 -8.89
C ALA A 331 23.38 -13.86 -10.21
N ASP A 332 23.26 -12.63 -10.73
CA ASP A 332 23.85 -12.19 -11.99
C ASP A 332 25.24 -11.52 -11.84
N THR A 333 25.78 -11.43 -10.62
CA THR A 333 26.99 -10.66 -10.29
C THR A 333 28.14 -11.57 -9.82
N GLU A 334 29.27 -11.61 -10.56
CA GLU A 334 30.69 -11.96 -10.22
C GLU A 334 31.37 -12.74 -11.38
N SER A 335 32.63 -12.56 -11.82
CA SER A 335 33.78 -11.70 -11.47
C SER A 335 34.82 -11.78 -12.62
N GLU A 336 35.41 -10.68 -13.08
CA GLU A 336 36.71 -10.69 -13.80
C GLU A 336 37.64 -9.61 -13.22
N GLY A 337 38.84 -10.03 -12.81
CA GLY A 337 40.04 -9.19 -12.72
C GLY A 337 40.25 -8.38 -11.44
N GLU A 338 41.21 -8.82 -10.61
CA GLU A 338 41.85 -7.97 -9.62
C GLU A 338 42.55 -6.78 -10.31
N GLY A 339 42.06 -5.57 -10.08
CA GLY A 339 42.72 -4.34 -10.53
C GLY A 339 41.78 -3.14 -10.50
N GLU A 340 42.07 -2.20 -9.60
CA GLU A 340 41.40 -0.91 -9.39
C GLU A 340 40.13 -0.93 -8.52
N LYS A 341 40.33 -0.49 -7.28
CA LYS A 341 39.27 0.06 -6.42
C LYS A 341 38.56 1.20 -7.14
N LEU A 342 37.39 0.93 -7.71
CA LEU A 342 36.41 1.94 -8.13
C LEU A 342 35.03 1.58 -7.55
N ALA A 343 34.32 2.63 -7.15
CA ALA A 343 33.29 2.63 -6.13
C ALA A 343 31.92 2.06 -6.56
N GLY A 344 31.26 1.36 -5.63
CA GLY A 344 29.79 1.24 -5.55
C GLY A 344 29.10 0.27 -6.50
N SER A 345 28.79 -0.94 -6.02
CA SER A 345 27.75 -1.80 -6.58
C SER A 345 26.42 -1.03 -6.60
N GLN A 346 25.93 -0.65 -7.78
CA GLN A 346 24.69 0.11 -7.89
C GLN A 346 23.52 -0.87 -7.98
N PHE A 347 22.98 -1.22 -6.81
CA PHE A 347 21.66 -1.80 -6.66
C PHE A 347 20.65 -1.05 -7.56
N LEU A 348 19.80 -1.78 -8.27
CA LEU A 348 18.70 -1.18 -9.04
C LEU A 348 17.76 -0.48 -8.05
N ARG A 349 17.83 0.85 -8.01
CA ARG A 349 17.14 1.63 -6.97
C ARG A 349 15.64 1.67 -7.25
N GLU A 350 14.87 1.12 -6.32
CA GLU A 350 13.41 1.22 -6.29
C GLU A 350 13.00 2.61 -5.75
N TYR A 351 12.07 3.27 -6.42
CA TYR A 351 11.50 4.56 -6.04
C TYR A 351 10.00 4.40 -5.84
N LYS A 352 9.53 4.62 -4.61
CA LYS A 352 8.10 4.52 -4.24
C LYS A 352 7.41 5.84 -4.53
N LEU A 353 6.78 5.94 -5.70
CA LEU A 353 6.08 7.13 -6.15
C LEU A 353 4.60 7.01 -5.82
N VAL A 354 3.97 8.11 -5.39
CA VAL A 354 2.53 8.11 -5.09
C VAL A 354 1.84 9.19 -5.92
N VAL A 355 0.77 8.83 -6.62
CA VAL A 355 -0.02 9.78 -7.42
C VAL A 355 -1.24 10.21 -6.60
N VAL A 356 -1.35 11.50 -6.29
CA VAL A 356 -2.38 12.07 -5.40
C VAL A 356 -3.11 13.23 -6.09
N GLY A 357 -4.42 13.36 -5.85
CA GLY A 357 -5.26 14.38 -6.47
C GLY A 357 -6.74 14.05 -6.36
N GLY A 358 -7.60 15.02 -6.68
CA GLY A 358 -9.06 14.86 -6.61
C GLY A 358 -9.61 13.71 -7.47
N GLY A 359 -10.87 13.34 -7.24
CA GLY A 359 -11.58 12.36 -8.08
C GLY A 359 -11.64 12.80 -9.56
N GLY A 360 -11.46 11.87 -10.50
CA GLY A 360 -11.67 12.15 -11.94
C GLY A 360 -10.60 13.03 -12.63
N VAL A 361 -9.51 13.40 -11.95
CA VAL A 361 -8.43 14.21 -12.54
C VAL A 361 -7.55 13.42 -13.54
N GLY A 362 -7.64 12.08 -13.54
CA GLY A 362 -6.90 11.20 -14.45
C GLY A 362 -5.60 10.61 -13.89
N LYS A 363 -5.52 10.37 -12.57
CA LYS A 363 -4.39 9.71 -11.90
C LYS A 363 -4.10 8.33 -12.51
N SER A 364 -5.11 7.47 -12.53
CA SER A 364 -5.05 6.13 -13.13
C SER A 364 -4.70 6.18 -14.60
N CYS A 365 -5.29 7.12 -15.37
CA CYS A 365 -4.95 7.29 -16.77
C CYS A 365 -3.47 7.65 -16.97
N LEU A 366 -2.88 8.49 -16.12
CA LEU A 366 -1.45 8.83 -16.19
C LEU A 366 -0.59 7.62 -15.83
N THR A 367 -0.94 6.89 -14.77
CA THR A 367 -0.20 5.70 -14.32
C THR A 367 -0.26 4.59 -15.37
N ILE A 368 -1.45 4.24 -15.86
CA ILE A 368 -1.63 3.22 -16.91
C ILE A 368 -0.91 3.65 -18.19
N GLN A 369 -1.00 4.92 -18.59
CA GLN A 369 -0.30 5.40 -19.78
C GLN A 369 1.22 5.32 -19.64
N LEU A 370 1.75 5.59 -18.44
CA LEU A 370 3.18 5.39 -18.15
C LEU A 370 3.58 3.91 -18.30
N ILE A 371 2.80 2.99 -17.74
CA ILE A 371 3.16 1.57 -17.63
C ILE A 371 2.91 0.83 -18.94
N GLN A 372 1.70 0.93 -19.49
CA GLN A 372 1.22 0.10 -20.59
C GLN A 372 1.29 0.80 -21.95
N SER A 373 1.63 2.10 -22.00
CA SER A 373 1.59 2.89 -23.24
C SER A 373 0.22 2.86 -23.93
N HIS A 374 -0.84 2.69 -23.14
CA HIS A 374 -2.21 2.57 -23.59
C HIS A 374 -3.10 3.58 -22.85
N PHE A 375 -4.07 4.15 -23.55
CA PHE A 375 -5.07 5.06 -22.99
C PHE A 375 -6.43 4.36 -22.99
N VAL A 376 -7.06 4.30 -21.81
CA VAL A 376 -8.38 3.70 -21.62
C VAL A 376 -9.41 4.82 -21.55
N ASP A 377 -10.30 4.88 -22.54
CA ASP A 377 -11.40 5.86 -22.64
C ASP A 377 -12.57 5.54 -21.68
N GLU A 378 -12.74 4.27 -21.29
CA GLU A 378 -13.82 3.82 -20.40
C GLU A 378 -13.38 3.89 -18.93
N TYR A 379 -14.04 4.78 -18.17
CA TYR A 379 -13.74 5.06 -16.78
C TYR A 379 -14.36 4.01 -15.85
N ASP A 380 -13.52 3.16 -15.26
CA ASP A 380 -13.84 2.34 -14.09
C ASP A 380 -13.24 2.99 -12.84
N PRO A 381 -14.03 3.37 -11.82
CA PRO A 381 -13.51 3.90 -10.57
C PRO A 381 -12.50 2.94 -9.93
N THR A 382 -11.21 3.30 -10.01
CA THR A 382 -10.09 2.45 -9.62
C THR A 382 -10.15 2.00 -8.17
N ILE A 383 -9.93 0.71 -7.94
CA ILE A 383 -9.47 0.14 -6.67
C ILE A 383 -7.95 0.39 -6.63
N GLU A 384 -7.42 0.88 -5.51
CA GLU A 384 -6.01 1.25 -5.36
C GLU A 384 -5.05 0.15 -5.88
N ASP A 385 -4.22 0.50 -6.86
CA ASP A 385 -3.30 -0.41 -7.56
C ASP A 385 -1.85 0.09 -7.45
N SER A 386 -0.91 -0.84 -7.26
CA SER A 386 0.54 -0.59 -7.36
C SER A 386 1.05 -1.13 -8.69
N TYR A 387 1.72 -0.27 -9.45
CA TYR A 387 2.29 -0.61 -10.74
C TYR A 387 3.81 -0.45 -10.72
N ARG A 388 4.53 -1.42 -11.30
CA ARG A 388 6.00 -1.39 -11.37
C ARG A 388 6.50 -1.23 -12.80
N LYS A 389 7.43 -0.30 -13.02
CA LYS A 389 8.11 -0.10 -14.32
C LYS A 389 9.58 0.17 -14.12
N GLN A 390 10.41 -0.59 -14.83
CA GLN A 390 11.83 -0.29 -14.97
C GLN A 390 12.05 0.68 -16.13
N CYS A 391 12.76 1.77 -15.89
CA CYS A 391 13.17 2.71 -16.93
C CYS A 391 14.58 3.26 -16.67
N VAL A 392 15.15 3.95 -17.66
CA VAL A 392 16.43 4.64 -17.52
C VAL A 392 16.14 6.14 -17.39
N ILE A 393 16.59 6.75 -16.30
CA ILE A 393 16.41 8.18 -16.01
C ILE A 393 17.79 8.78 -15.79
N ASP A 394 18.19 9.71 -16.66
CA ASP A 394 19.51 10.36 -16.64
C ASP A 394 20.66 9.35 -16.58
N ASP A 395 20.63 8.37 -17.48
CA ASP A 395 21.59 7.25 -17.61
C ASP A 395 21.70 6.30 -16.40
N GLU A 396 20.86 6.50 -15.38
CA GLU A 396 20.73 5.60 -14.23
C GLU A 396 19.44 4.78 -14.33
N VAL A 397 19.56 3.45 -14.21
CA VAL A 397 18.40 2.55 -14.20
C VAL A 397 17.61 2.73 -12.89
N ALA A 398 16.30 2.96 -13.02
CA ALA A 398 15.37 3.15 -11.92
C ALA A 398 14.21 2.17 -12.01
N LEU A 399 13.81 1.60 -10.87
CA LEU A 399 12.56 0.84 -10.76
C LEU A 399 11.51 1.74 -10.09
N LEU A 400 10.47 2.10 -10.83
CA LEU A 400 9.38 2.89 -10.31
C LEU A 400 8.33 1.95 -9.72
N ASP A 401 8.02 2.09 -8.44
CA ASP A 401 6.85 1.48 -7.78
C ASP A 401 5.82 2.59 -7.59
N VAL A 402 4.86 2.67 -8.51
CA VAL A 402 3.86 3.74 -8.59
C VAL A 402 2.57 3.27 -7.95
N LEU A 403 2.22 3.90 -6.83
CA LEU A 403 0.93 3.71 -6.19
C LEU A 403 -0.09 4.68 -6.80
N ASP A 404 -1.07 4.11 -7.52
CA ASP A 404 -2.23 4.84 -8.01
C ASP A 404 -3.29 4.90 -6.92
N THR A 405 -3.41 6.06 -6.27
CA THR A 405 -4.42 6.24 -5.24
C THR A 405 -5.80 6.31 -5.88
N ALA A 406 -6.70 5.41 -5.48
CA ALA A 406 -8.11 5.55 -5.80
C ALA A 406 -8.58 6.95 -5.37
N GLY A 407 -9.41 7.61 -6.18
CA GLY A 407 -10.07 8.87 -5.82
C GLY A 407 -11.09 8.75 -4.66
N GLN A 408 -10.94 7.74 -3.80
CA GLN A 408 -11.75 7.54 -2.62
C GLN A 408 -11.17 8.36 -1.47
N GLU A 409 -11.60 9.61 -1.42
CA GLU A 409 -11.38 10.55 -0.32
C GLU A 409 -12.03 10.11 1.02
N GLU A 410 -12.52 8.87 1.12
CA GLU A 410 -13.38 8.38 2.21
C GLU A 410 -12.60 7.75 3.38
N TYR A 411 -11.28 7.48 3.23
CA TYR A 411 -10.45 6.85 4.27
C TYR A 411 -9.20 7.65 4.64
N SER A 412 -9.27 8.51 5.67
CA SER A 412 -8.12 9.29 6.14
C SER A 412 -6.94 8.43 6.61
N ALA A 413 -7.22 7.25 7.19
CA ALA A 413 -6.21 6.34 7.70
C ALA A 413 -5.33 5.72 6.61
N MET A 414 -5.94 5.35 5.46
CA MET A 414 -5.19 4.84 4.31
C MET A 414 -4.32 5.94 3.68
N ARG A 415 -4.78 7.21 3.72
CA ARG A 415 -3.97 8.34 3.23
C ARG A 415 -2.68 8.52 4.00
N GLU A 416 -2.73 8.43 5.33
CA GLU A 416 -1.53 8.58 6.14
C GLU A 416 -0.50 7.48 5.84
N GLN A 417 -0.93 6.26 5.52
CA GLN A 417 -0.02 5.15 5.25
C GLN A 417 0.79 5.36 3.97
N TYR A 418 0.15 5.64 2.84
CA TYR A 418 0.90 5.90 1.60
C TYR A 418 1.68 7.21 1.67
N MET A 419 1.19 8.21 2.42
CA MET A 419 1.94 9.44 2.67
C MET A 419 3.17 9.15 3.55
N ARG A 420 3.10 8.18 4.46
CA ARG A 420 4.24 7.80 5.30
C ARG A 420 5.28 7.01 4.52
N THR A 421 4.87 6.07 3.67
CA THR A 421 5.79 5.17 2.95
C THR A 421 6.32 5.73 1.62
N GLY A 422 5.60 6.64 0.96
CA GLY A 422 5.99 7.21 -0.34
C GLY A 422 7.28 8.04 -0.29
N GLU A 423 8.18 7.88 -1.25
CA GLU A 423 9.42 8.64 -1.35
C GLU A 423 9.27 9.95 -2.11
N GLY A 424 8.23 10.08 -2.94
CA GLY A 424 7.84 11.32 -3.59
C GLY A 424 6.41 11.26 -4.12
N PHE A 425 5.82 12.44 -4.35
CA PHE A 425 4.40 12.55 -4.71
C PHE A 425 4.18 13.37 -5.99
N LEU A 426 3.40 12.82 -6.91
CA LEU A 426 2.79 13.57 -8.02
C LEU A 426 1.46 14.16 -7.53
N LEU A 427 1.36 15.49 -7.52
CA LEU A 427 0.12 16.20 -7.19
C LEU A 427 -0.62 16.56 -8.48
N VAL A 428 -1.63 15.76 -8.82
CA VAL A 428 -2.35 15.83 -10.09
C VAL A 428 -3.67 16.58 -9.93
N TYR A 429 -3.87 17.64 -10.72
CA TYR A 429 -5.16 18.29 -10.92
C TYR A 429 -5.56 18.24 -12.40
N SER A 430 -6.81 18.58 -12.71
CA SER A 430 -7.26 18.71 -14.09
C SER A 430 -7.34 20.18 -14.49
N ILE A 431 -6.75 20.56 -15.64
CA ILE A 431 -6.83 21.94 -16.12
C ILE A 431 -8.27 22.42 -16.40
N THR A 432 -9.21 21.48 -16.56
CA THR A 432 -10.63 21.73 -16.82
C THR A 432 -11.46 21.82 -15.53
N SER A 433 -10.82 21.76 -14.34
CA SER A 433 -11.51 21.82 -13.05
C SER A 433 -10.73 22.68 -12.05
N ARG A 434 -11.22 23.91 -11.82
CA ARG A 434 -10.66 24.83 -10.83
C ARG A 434 -10.65 24.24 -9.41
N ASP A 435 -11.71 23.52 -9.04
CA ASP A 435 -11.83 22.88 -7.72
C ASP A 435 -10.68 21.89 -7.49
N SER A 436 -10.37 21.05 -8.48
CA SER A 436 -9.28 20.07 -8.38
C SER A 436 -7.90 20.73 -8.20
N PHE A 437 -7.71 21.95 -8.69
CA PHE A 437 -6.48 22.72 -8.51
C PHE A 437 -6.37 23.30 -7.10
N GLU A 438 -7.48 23.76 -6.52
CA GLU A 438 -7.50 24.29 -5.14
C GLU A 438 -7.27 23.20 -4.09
N GLU A 439 -7.66 21.97 -4.39
CA GLU A 439 -7.42 20.81 -3.54
C GLU A 439 -5.93 20.45 -3.39
N ILE A 440 -5.09 20.78 -4.37
CA ILE A 440 -3.66 20.45 -4.37
C ILE A 440 -2.94 21.00 -3.13
N VAL A 441 -3.33 22.19 -2.66
CA VAL A 441 -2.77 22.81 -1.45
C VAL A 441 -3.03 21.93 -0.22
N GLN A 442 -4.21 21.30 -0.13
CA GLN A 442 -4.57 20.46 1.00
C GLN A 442 -3.75 19.16 1.01
N PHE A 443 -3.59 18.53 -0.16
CA PHE A 443 -2.76 17.33 -0.29
C PHE A 443 -1.30 17.61 0.07
N GLN A 444 -0.75 18.74 -0.38
CA GLN A 444 0.60 19.16 -0.05
C GLN A 444 0.78 19.34 1.47
N GLN A 445 -0.14 20.04 2.14
CA GLN A 445 -0.09 20.26 3.59
C GLN A 445 -0.20 18.94 4.38
N GLN A 446 -1.03 18.01 3.92
CA GLN A 446 -1.17 16.69 4.54
C GLN A 446 0.11 15.87 4.41
N ILE A 447 0.72 15.85 3.23
CA ILE A 447 1.99 15.13 3.00
C ILE A 447 3.07 15.68 3.93
N LEU A 448 3.27 16.99 3.97
CA LEU A 448 4.28 17.62 4.83
C LEU A 448 4.03 17.31 6.32
N ARG A 449 2.77 17.34 6.76
CA ARG A 449 2.38 17.01 8.13
C ARG A 449 2.68 15.54 8.47
N VAL A 450 2.36 14.58 7.59
CA VAL A 450 2.62 13.16 7.81
C VAL A 450 4.13 12.84 7.77
N LYS A 451 4.87 13.55 6.92
CA LYS A 451 6.33 13.43 6.83
C LYS A 451 7.08 14.12 7.97
N ASP A 452 6.42 15.02 8.69
CA ASP A 452 7.03 15.88 9.70
C ASP A 452 8.22 16.68 9.12
N LYS A 453 7.98 17.32 7.96
CA LYS A 453 8.97 18.07 7.19
C LYS A 453 8.39 19.36 6.61
N ASP A 454 9.23 20.38 6.46
CA ASP A 454 8.86 21.63 5.78
C ASP A 454 8.94 21.51 4.24
N TYR A 455 9.71 20.53 3.75
CA TYR A 455 9.87 20.24 2.33
C TYR A 455 10.01 18.73 2.10
N PHE A 456 9.43 18.25 1.01
CA PHE A 456 9.50 16.86 0.58
C PHE A 456 9.45 16.79 -0.96
N PRO A 457 9.98 15.74 -1.62
CA PRO A 457 9.90 15.58 -3.07
C PRO A 457 8.47 15.57 -3.61
N LEU A 458 8.13 16.60 -4.39
CA LEU A 458 6.82 16.81 -4.99
C LEU A 458 6.98 17.22 -6.45
N VAL A 459 5.98 16.93 -7.29
CA VAL A 459 5.82 17.54 -8.62
C VAL A 459 4.35 17.87 -8.81
N VAL A 460 4.04 19.11 -9.21
CA VAL A 460 2.67 19.52 -9.54
C VAL A 460 2.38 19.24 -11.01
N VAL A 461 1.27 18.56 -11.27
CA VAL A 461 0.88 18.09 -12.60
C VAL A 461 -0.50 18.60 -12.98
N GLY A 462 -0.58 19.42 -14.02
CA GLY A 462 -1.84 19.84 -14.65
C GLY A 462 -2.23 18.89 -15.78
N ASN A 463 -3.12 17.94 -15.53
CA ASN A 463 -3.53 16.92 -16.50
C ASN A 463 -4.69 17.39 -17.40
N LYS A 464 -4.90 16.68 -18.51
CA LYS A 464 -5.90 16.93 -19.56
C LYS A 464 -5.63 18.20 -20.38
N CYS A 465 -4.36 18.55 -20.61
CA CYS A 465 -4.02 19.70 -21.44
C CYS A 465 -4.37 19.54 -22.92
N ASP A 466 -4.82 18.35 -23.35
CA ASP A 466 -5.47 18.15 -24.65
C ASP A 466 -6.87 18.79 -24.73
N LEU A 467 -7.51 19.09 -23.59
CA LEU A 467 -8.82 19.75 -23.49
C LEU A 467 -8.70 21.27 -23.31
N GLU A 468 -7.92 21.93 -24.18
CA GLU A 468 -7.63 23.36 -24.08
C GLU A 468 -8.89 24.25 -24.13
N HIS A 469 -9.92 23.81 -24.86
CA HIS A 469 -11.19 24.53 -24.97
C HIS A 469 -11.98 24.58 -23.65
N ASP A 470 -11.78 23.62 -22.76
CA ASP A 470 -12.46 23.52 -21.46
C ASP A 470 -11.57 24.01 -20.30
N ARG A 471 -10.44 24.67 -20.61
CA ARG A 471 -9.47 25.12 -19.61
C ARG A 471 -10.10 26.13 -18.63
N GLN A 472 -9.98 25.83 -17.35
CA GLN A 472 -10.35 26.70 -16.23
C GLN A 472 -9.12 27.20 -15.45
N VAL A 473 -7.98 26.52 -15.55
CA VAL A 473 -6.74 26.86 -14.86
C VAL A 473 -5.63 27.11 -15.89
N SER A 474 -5.03 28.30 -15.85
CA SER A 474 -3.93 28.64 -16.74
C SER A 474 -2.63 27.94 -16.35
N ALA A 475 -1.74 27.72 -17.31
CA ALA A 475 -0.42 27.18 -17.05
C ALA A 475 0.39 28.07 -16.08
N GLU A 476 0.17 29.38 -16.10
CA GLU A 476 0.86 30.34 -15.24
C GLU A 476 0.43 30.22 -13.77
N GLU A 477 -0.84 29.92 -13.51
CA GLU A 477 -1.34 29.59 -12.17
C GLU A 477 -0.73 28.28 -11.66
N GLY A 478 -0.64 27.26 -12.52
CA GLY A 478 0.03 25.99 -12.21
C GLY A 478 1.49 26.18 -11.81
N LYS A 479 2.25 26.94 -12.61
CA LYS A 479 3.64 27.30 -12.31
C LYS A 479 3.77 28.09 -11.01
N SER A 480 2.88 29.07 -10.79
CA SER A 480 2.90 29.91 -9.59
C SER A 480 2.65 29.08 -8.33
N LEU A 481 1.72 28.12 -8.39
CA LEU A 481 1.46 27.20 -7.30
C LEU A 481 2.68 26.30 -7.00
N ALA A 482 3.25 25.68 -8.04
CA ALA A 482 4.43 24.82 -7.88
C ALA A 482 5.65 25.58 -7.31
N ALA A 483 5.84 26.83 -7.76
CA ALA A 483 6.85 27.74 -7.21
C ALA A 483 6.62 28.05 -5.73
N SER A 484 5.36 28.20 -5.30
CA SER A 484 5.03 28.40 -3.87
C SER A 484 5.39 27.19 -2.99
N PHE A 485 5.40 25.98 -3.57
CA PHE A 485 5.81 24.75 -2.88
C PHE A 485 7.31 24.45 -3.03
N GLY A 486 8.02 25.18 -3.89
CA GLY A 486 9.42 24.92 -4.22
C GLY A 486 9.62 23.65 -5.05
N CYS A 487 8.68 23.30 -5.91
CA CYS A 487 8.72 22.07 -6.70
C CYS A 487 8.48 22.30 -8.21
N PRO A 488 8.83 21.34 -9.08
CA PRO A 488 8.60 21.44 -10.52
C PRO A 488 7.11 21.39 -10.91
N PHE A 489 6.79 21.96 -12.08
CA PHE A 489 5.47 21.94 -12.70
C PHE A 489 5.52 21.33 -14.11
N LYS A 490 4.54 20.47 -14.44
CA LYS A 490 4.34 19.94 -15.80
C LYS A 490 2.84 19.92 -16.15
N GLU A 491 2.50 20.29 -17.38
CA GLU A 491 1.18 19.96 -17.94
C GLU A 491 1.27 18.65 -18.71
N THR A 492 0.30 17.76 -18.52
CA THR A 492 0.28 16.41 -19.08
C THR A 492 -1.03 16.12 -19.79
N SER A 493 -0.97 15.20 -20.75
CA SER A 493 -2.14 14.58 -21.33
C SER A 493 -1.96 13.08 -21.30
N ALA A 494 -2.74 12.41 -20.46
CA ALA A 494 -2.82 10.94 -20.48
C ALA A 494 -3.28 10.41 -21.84
N LYS A 495 -4.11 11.17 -22.59
CA LYS A 495 -4.63 10.77 -23.89
C LYS A 495 -3.56 10.78 -24.98
N THR A 496 -2.78 11.86 -25.09
CA THR A 496 -1.74 12.01 -26.13
C THR A 496 -0.36 11.56 -25.67
N ARG A 497 -0.25 11.13 -24.40
CA ARG A 497 1.01 10.82 -23.70
C ARG A 497 1.94 12.02 -23.54
N MET A 498 1.48 13.24 -23.78
CA MET A 498 2.32 14.42 -23.64
C MET A 498 2.79 14.60 -22.18
N ASN A 499 4.11 14.70 -22.00
CA ASN A 499 4.80 14.89 -20.72
C ASN A 499 4.51 13.83 -19.63
N VAL A 500 3.88 12.70 -19.95
CA VAL A 500 3.57 11.67 -18.96
C VAL A 500 4.86 11.09 -18.37
N ASP A 501 5.73 10.51 -19.19
CA ASP A 501 7.01 9.94 -18.74
C ASP A 501 7.88 11.00 -18.03
N GLU A 502 7.91 12.22 -18.57
CA GLU A 502 8.71 13.33 -18.02
C GLU A 502 8.23 13.77 -16.62
N ALA A 503 6.93 13.74 -16.32
CA ALA A 503 6.42 14.09 -15.00
C ALA A 503 6.91 13.10 -13.91
N PHE A 504 6.91 11.80 -14.22
CA PHE A 504 7.42 10.78 -13.30
C PHE A 504 8.95 10.81 -13.20
N HIS A 505 9.65 11.04 -14.31
CA HIS A 505 11.10 11.19 -14.30
C HIS A 505 11.55 12.40 -13.48
N GLU A 506 10.86 13.53 -13.60
CA GLU A 506 11.14 14.72 -12.81
C GLU A 506 10.95 14.47 -11.30
N LEU A 507 9.94 13.70 -10.91
CA LEU A 507 9.77 13.32 -9.51
C LEU A 507 10.95 12.47 -9.01
N VAL A 508 11.43 11.51 -9.82
CA VAL A 508 12.62 10.72 -9.46
C VAL A 508 13.84 11.61 -9.30
N ARG A 509 14.01 12.63 -10.16
CA ARG A 509 15.09 13.62 -10.01
C ARG A 509 14.97 14.39 -8.70
N GLU A 510 13.77 14.82 -8.31
CA GLU A 510 13.53 15.48 -7.02
C GLU A 510 13.85 14.56 -5.83
N ILE A 511 13.45 13.28 -5.89
CA ILE A 511 13.80 12.29 -4.87
C ILE A 511 15.32 12.10 -4.80
N ARG A 512 16.01 11.99 -5.94
CA ARG A 512 17.47 11.88 -6.00
C ARG A 512 18.16 13.11 -5.39
N ARG A 513 17.67 14.32 -5.68
CA ARG A 513 18.18 15.58 -5.11
C ARG A 513 17.99 15.61 -3.59
N TYR A 514 16.78 15.33 -3.12
CA TYR A 514 16.44 15.31 -1.70
C TYR A 514 17.29 14.31 -0.90
N ASN A 515 17.53 13.12 -1.44
CA ASN A 515 18.37 12.13 -0.76
C ASN A 515 19.86 12.48 -0.74
N LYS A 516 20.34 13.34 -1.65
CA LYS A 516 21.72 13.84 -1.63
C LYS A 516 21.90 14.99 -0.64
N ASN A 517 20.88 15.84 -0.45
CA ASN A 517 20.88 16.96 0.51
C ASN A 517 19.48 17.13 1.15
N PRO A 518 19.19 16.44 2.27
CA PRO A 518 17.88 16.52 2.92
C PRO A 518 17.59 17.87 3.61
N ASP A 519 18.60 18.72 3.79
CA ASP A 519 18.51 20.02 4.51
C ASP A 519 18.54 21.25 3.58
N ASP A 520 18.59 21.09 2.25
CA ASP A 520 18.61 22.22 1.29
C ASP A 520 17.33 22.27 0.43
N PRO A 521 16.34 23.11 0.81
CA PRO A 521 15.06 23.21 0.10
C PRO A 521 15.10 24.08 -1.19
N LYS A 522 16.26 24.56 -1.66
CA LYS A 522 16.33 25.47 -2.82
C LYS A 522 17.49 25.19 -3.79
N GLY A 523 17.32 24.15 -4.61
CA GLY A 523 18.20 23.86 -5.75
C GLY A 523 17.64 24.29 -7.12
N GLY A 524 17.12 25.53 -7.25
CA GLY A 524 16.60 26.04 -8.52
C GLY A 524 17.70 26.55 -9.46
N SER A 525 17.87 25.86 -10.59
CA SER A 525 18.27 26.38 -11.92
C SER A 525 19.01 27.73 -11.94
N LYS A 526 20.34 27.71 -11.89
CA LYS A 526 21.15 28.72 -12.59
C LYS A 526 21.36 28.22 -14.02
N GLU A 527 20.57 28.74 -14.96
CA GLU A 527 20.97 28.73 -16.37
C GLU A 527 22.35 29.40 -16.49
N LYS A 528 23.31 28.64 -17.04
CA LYS A 528 24.60 29.19 -17.45
C LYS A 528 24.34 30.12 -18.63
N ALA A 529 24.33 31.43 -18.36
CA ALA A 529 24.62 32.41 -19.40
C ALA A 529 26.13 32.33 -19.69
N GLU A 530 26.49 31.80 -20.84
CA GLU A 530 27.84 31.92 -21.39
C GLU A 530 28.16 33.39 -21.65
N GLY A 531 29.38 33.77 -21.27
CA GLY A 531 29.81 35.16 -21.19
C GLY A 531 30.20 35.79 -22.53
N GLY A 532 30.23 37.12 -22.51
CA GLY A 532 30.86 37.93 -23.54
C GLY A 532 30.96 39.40 -23.13
N GLY A 533 32.13 39.80 -22.62
CA GLY A 533 32.73 41.09 -22.98
C GLY A 533 32.45 42.34 -22.12
N ASP A 534 33.40 42.58 -21.21
CA ASP A 534 34.18 43.82 -21.07
C ASP A 534 33.70 44.98 -20.17
N ALA A 535 34.71 45.61 -19.57
CA ALA A 535 34.70 46.43 -18.37
C ALA A 535 34.32 47.90 -18.58
N SER A 536 33.72 48.54 -17.55
CA SER A 536 34.19 49.80 -16.93
C SER A 536 33.12 50.51 -16.06
N GLY A 537 33.53 51.00 -14.88
CA GLY A 537 32.99 52.24 -14.26
C GLY A 537 31.99 52.12 -13.09
N PRO A 538 32.23 52.76 -11.92
CA PRO A 538 31.40 52.61 -10.72
C PRO A 538 30.44 53.79 -10.43
N SER A 539 29.45 53.48 -9.59
CA SER A 539 28.73 54.35 -8.62
C SER A 539 27.57 55.25 -9.09
N LYS A 540 26.42 55.05 -8.44
CA LYS A 540 25.53 56.02 -7.74
C LYS A 540 24.18 55.31 -7.45
N SER A 541 23.91 54.92 -6.21
CA SER A 541 23.21 55.72 -5.18
C SER A 541 21.87 56.27 -5.64
N CYS A 542 20.77 55.70 -5.12
CA CYS A 542 19.64 56.48 -4.63
C CYS A 542 18.76 55.65 -3.67
N CYS A 543 18.98 55.84 -2.37
CA CYS A 543 17.98 55.64 -1.32
C CYS A 543 17.18 56.93 -1.17
N VAL A 544 15.85 56.85 -1.14
CA VAL A 544 14.90 57.72 -0.39
C VAL A 544 13.55 56.97 -0.40
N MET A 545 12.71 56.91 0.62
CA MET A 545 12.77 56.95 2.09
C MET A 545 11.37 56.50 2.55
N LEU A 546 11.36 55.82 3.71
CA LEU A 546 10.26 55.71 4.69
C LEU A 546 8.92 55.09 4.28
#